data_AF-A0A7M2WXY3-F1
#
_entry.id   AF-A0A7M2WXY3-F1
#
_cell.length_a   1.000
_cell.length_b   1.000
_cell.length_c   1.000
_cell.angle_alpha   90.00
_cell.angle_beta   90.00
_cell.angle_gamma   90.00
#
_symmetry.space_group_name_H-M   'P 1'
#
loop_
_entity.id
_entity.type
_entity.pdbx_description
1 polymer ?
#
loop_
_entity_poly.entity_id
_entity_poly.type
_entity_poly.pdbx_seq_one_letter_code
_entity_poly.pdbx_strand_id
1 'polypeptide(L)'
;MPHIRLAIVGPSPCNRCYAACCKQNGHDWSVLLQTDDERRRFRPWAIDLAVTGDDGAVVVEKVLPYRDGRCIFLGDDDLCQIYEDRPLSCRKFECTGHFNRHGVGKHTRFIDLNPRVREMLESA
;
A
#
# COMPACT_ATOMS: atom_id res chain seq x y z
N MET A 1 -9.42 -1.69 -27.61
CA MET A 1 -9.87 -0.49 -26.88
C MET A 1 -8.72 -0.03 -25.99
N PRO A 2 -8.21 1.20 -26.11
CA PRO A 2 -7.14 1.66 -25.24
C PRO A 2 -7.74 1.96 -23.86
N HIS A 3 -7.35 1.17 -22.85
CA HIS A 3 -7.70 1.45 -21.46
C HIS A 3 -7.01 2.75 -21.05
N ILE A 4 -7.80 3.79 -20.78
CA ILE A 4 -7.31 5.05 -20.21
C ILE A 4 -6.79 4.73 -18.80
N ARG A 5 -5.47 4.58 -18.69
CA ARG A 5 -4.77 4.49 -17.41
C ARG A 5 -4.67 5.90 -16.83
N LEU A 6 -5.59 6.26 -15.95
CA LEU A 6 -5.38 7.39 -15.05
C LEU A 6 -4.31 6.98 -14.03
N ALA A 7 -3.05 7.05 -14.43
CA ALA A 7 -1.95 7.12 -13.49
C ALA A 7 -2.11 8.44 -12.73
N ILE A 8 -2.02 8.40 -11.40
CA ILE A 8 -1.79 9.61 -10.61
C ILE A 8 -0.54 10.29 -11.19
N VAL A 9 -0.73 11.39 -11.94
CA VAL A 9 0.36 12.19 -12.50
C VAL A 9 0.85 13.12 -11.40
N GLY A 10 2.02 12.82 -10.84
CA GLY A 10 2.71 13.66 -9.85
C GLY A 10 2.95 12.99 -8.48
N PRO A 11 3.79 13.61 -7.63
CA PRO A 11 4.09 13.15 -6.28
C PRO A 11 2.83 13.04 -5.40
N SER A 12 2.53 11.85 -4.90
CA SER A 12 1.49 11.61 -3.90
C SER A 12 1.94 12.35 -2.64
N PRO A 13 1.06 13.13 -1.98
CA PRO A 13 1.44 13.87 -0.79
C PRO A 13 1.53 12.93 0.43
N CYS A 14 2.54 12.06 0.42
CA CYS A 14 2.76 11.00 1.42
C CYS A 14 2.87 11.55 2.86
N ASN A 15 3.42 12.74 3.01
CA ASN A 15 3.48 13.44 4.29
C ASN A 15 2.10 13.85 4.84
N ARG A 16 1.10 14.05 3.98
CA ARG A 16 -0.29 14.37 4.36
C ARG A 16 -1.19 13.14 4.46
N CYS A 17 -0.65 11.98 4.12
CA CYS A 17 -1.37 10.73 4.10
C CYS A 17 -1.35 10.07 5.48
N TYR A 18 -2.53 9.89 6.08
CA TYR A 18 -2.71 9.16 7.34
C TYR A 18 -3.08 7.68 7.13
N ALA A 19 -3.50 7.31 5.92
CA ALA A 19 -4.05 6.00 5.58
C ALA A 19 -3.10 5.07 4.80
N ALA A 20 -1.86 5.45 4.51
CA ALA A 20 -1.00 4.63 3.64
C ALA A 20 -0.45 3.37 4.31
N CYS A 21 -0.40 2.28 3.52
CA CYS A 21 0.33 1.05 3.84
C CYS A 21 1.82 1.29 4.15
N CYS A 22 2.39 2.48 3.87
CA CYS A 22 3.78 2.76 4.27
C CYS A 22 3.94 3.14 5.76
N LYS A 23 2.86 3.44 6.48
CA LYS A 23 2.88 3.87 7.90
C LYS A 23 2.29 2.85 8.88
N GLN A 24 2.17 1.58 8.45
CA GLN A 24 1.61 0.45 9.23
C GLN A 24 0.21 0.71 9.79
N ASN A 25 -0.78 0.59 8.93
CA ASN A 25 -2.19 0.76 9.27
C ASN A 25 -2.93 -0.58 9.47
N GLY A 26 -2.32 -1.50 10.22
CA GLY A 26 -2.94 -2.79 10.58
C GLY A 26 -2.74 -3.91 9.56
N HIS A 27 -1.73 -3.81 8.68
CA HIS A 27 -1.26 -4.93 7.86
C HIS A 27 0.04 -5.49 8.47
N ASP A 28 0.34 -6.77 8.24
CA ASP A 28 1.59 -7.37 8.74
C ASP A 28 2.80 -7.06 7.82
N TRP A 29 2.56 -6.53 6.62
CA TRP A 29 3.58 -6.11 5.65
C TRP A 29 3.22 -4.80 4.96
N SER A 30 4.22 -4.11 4.43
CA SER A 30 4.04 -2.79 3.83
C SER A 30 3.59 -2.88 2.38
N VAL A 31 4.08 -3.86 1.63
CA VAL A 31 3.82 -3.98 0.18
C VAL A 31 3.82 -5.44 -0.27
N LEU A 32 2.81 -5.85 -1.04
CA LEU A 32 2.82 -7.11 -1.80
C LEU A 32 3.44 -6.87 -3.19
N LEU A 33 4.41 -7.71 -3.59
CA LEU A 33 5.07 -7.65 -4.90
C LEU A 33 4.28 -8.51 -5.91
N GLN A 34 3.72 -7.86 -6.94
CA GLN A 34 2.75 -8.47 -7.84
C GLN A 34 3.38 -9.09 -9.09
N THR A 35 4.57 -8.64 -9.49
CA THR A 35 5.22 -9.09 -10.73
C THR A 35 6.59 -9.68 -10.47
N ASP A 36 7.06 -10.54 -11.39
CA ASP A 36 8.42 -11.10 -11.33
C ASP A 36 9.50 -10.02 -11.39
N ASP A 37 9.26 -8.95 -12.16
CA ASP A 37 10.16 -7.81 -12.23
C ASP A 37 10.29 -7.09 -10.88
N GLU A 38 9.17 -6.86 -10.19
CA GLU A 38 9.18 -6.31 -8.84
C GLU A 38 9.91 -7.23 -7.86
N ARG A 39 9.62 -8.54 -7.90
CA ARG A 39 10.26 -9.55 -7.05
C ARG A 39 11.78 -9.57 -7.28
N ARG A 40 12.24 -9.39 -8.51
CA ARG A 40 13.67 -9.30 -8.85
C ARG A 40 14.28 -7.99 -8.36
N ARG A 41 13.66 -6.85 -8.67
CA ARG A 41 14.18 -5.51 -8.34
C ARG A 41 14.28 -5.29 -6.84
N PHE A 42 13.28 -5.75 -6.09
CA PHE A 42 13.20 -5.58 -4.64
C PHE A 42 13.73 -6.77 -3.83
N ARG A 43 14.31 -7.78 -4.51
CA ARG A 43 14.84 -9.00 -3.88
C ARG A 43 15.70 -8.75 -2.63
N PRO A 44 16.61 -7.75 -2.58
CA PRO A 44 17.46 -7.53 -1.40
C PRO A 44 16.69 -7.18 -0.12
N TRP A 45 15.45 -6.72 -0.26
CA TRP A 45 14.62 -6.26 0.86
C TRP A 45 13.35 -7.08 1.06
N ALA A 46 13.02 -7.95 0.11
CA ALA A 46 11.80 -8.74 0.16
C ALA A 46 11.94 -9.95 1.08
N ILE A 47 10.85 -10.29 1.77
CA ILE A 47 10.73 -11.51 2.58
C ILE A 47 9.65 -12.43 2.00
N ASP A 48 9.75 -13.72 2.32
CA ASP A 48 8.68 -14.68 2.08
C ASP A 48 7.69 -14.66 3.24
N LEU A 49 6.40 -14.60 2.91
CA LEU A 49 5.32 -14.65 3.85
C LEU A 49 4.35 -15.77 3.46
N ALA A 50 4.13 -16.72 4.39
CA ALA A 50 3.10 -17.73 4.23
C ALA A 50 1.74 -17.11 4.51
N VAL A 51 0.86 -17.13 3.51
CA VAL A 51 -0.53 -16.66 3.59
C VAL A 51 -1.44 -17.87 3.44
N THR A 52 -2.37 -18.04 4.38
CA THR A 52 -3.38 -19.10 4.29
C THR A 52 -4.62 -18.52 3.62
N GLY A 53 -5.02 -19.10 2.49
CA GLY A 53 -6.25 -18.76 1.78
C GLY A 53 -7.49 -19.28 2.52
N ASP A 54 -8.66 -18.81 2.07
CA ASP A 54 -9.95 -19.19 2.67
C ASP A 54 -10.28 -20.69 2.52
N ASP A 55 -9.64 -21.36 1.56
CA ASP A 55 -9.72 -22.81 1.33
C ASP A 55 -8.73 -23.62 2.18
N GLY A 56 -7.95 -22.95 3.03
CA GLY A 56 -6.90 -23.56 3.85
C GLY A 56 -5.59 -23.81 3.08
N ALA A 57 -5.50 -23.45 1.80
CA ALA A 57 -4.25 -23.56 1.04
C ALA A 57 -3.23 -22.55 1.54
N VAL A 58 -1.98 -22.97 1.72
CA VAL A 58 -0.87 -22.08 2.08
C VAL A 58 -0.14 -21.66 0.81
N VAL A 59 -0.11 -20.35 0.54
CA VAL A 59 0.64 -19.74 -0.56
C VAL A 59 1.77 -18.91 0.02
N VAL A 60 2.95 -18.94 -0.61
CA VAL A 60 4.09 -18.11 -0.22
C VAL A 60 4.12 -16.86 -1.09
N GLU A 61 3.96 -15.71 -0.45
CA GLU A 61 4.00 -14.39 -1.09
C GLU A 61 5.33 -13.68 -0.84
N LYS A 62 5.76 -12.90 -1.83
CA LYS A 62 6.93 -12.00 -1.69
C LYS A 62 6.44 -10.61 -1.30
N VAL A 63 6.87 -10.14 -0.14
CA VAL A 63 6.42 -8.85 0.42
C VAL A 63 7.60 -7.98 0.83
N LEU A 64 7.39 -6.66 0.88
CA LEU A 64 8.27 -5.76 1.62
C LEU A 64 7.82 -5.68 3.07
N PRO A 65 8.71 -5.89 4.04
CA PRO A 65 8.36 -5.85 5.45
C PRO A 65 8.15 -4.41 5.96
N TYR A 66 7.67 -4.31 7.19
CA TYR A 66 7.87 -3.13 8.02
C TYR A 66 9.18 -3.23 8.79
N ARG A 67 9.80 -2.08 9.07
CA ARG A 67 10.85 -1.89 10.07
C ARG A 67 10.39 -0.80 11.01
N ASP A 68 10.29 -1.11 12.30
CA ASP A 68 9.85 -0.19 13.35
C ASP A 68 8.51 0.50 13.04
N GLY A 69 7.52 -0.27 12.57
CA GLY A 69 6.19 0.29 12.27
C GLY A 69 6.08 0.99 10.93
N ARG A 70 7.12 0.99 10.09
CA ARG A 70 7.21 1.83 8.89
C ARG A 70 7.77 1.07 7.70
N CYS A 71 7.33 1.42 6.50
CA CYS A 71 7.92 0.87 5.29
C CYS A 71 9.40 1.23 5.29
N ILE A 72 10.24 0.26 4.94
CA ILE A 72 11.70 0.41 4.91
C ILE A 72 12.21 1.52 3.96
N PHE A 73 11.36 1.97 3.04
CA PHE A 73 11.64 3.06 2.08
C PHE A 73 10.89 4.35 2.40
N LEU A 74 10.23 4.44 3.55
CA LEU A 74 9.62 5.68 4.03
C LEU A 74 10.67 6.44 4.84
N GLY A 75 11.04 7.63 4.37
CA GLY A 75 11.95 8.52 5.07
C GLY A 75 11.36 9.02 6.40
N ASP A 76 12.22 9.62 7.22
CA ASP A 76 11.84 10.23 8.49
C ASP A 76 10.94 11.46 8.31
N ASP A 77 10.95 12.04 7.11
CA ASP A 77 10.10 13.13 6.65
C ASP A 77 8.74 12.69 6.08
N ASP A 78 8.41 11.40 6.23
CA ASP A 78 7.23 10.76 5.64
C ASP A 78 7.19 10.82 4.09
N LEU A 79 8.33 10.99 3.43
CA LEU A 79 8.44 10.93 1.97
C LEU A 79 8.95 9.56 1.50
N CYS A 80 8.39 9.09 0.37
CA CYS A 80 8.81 7.82 -0.22
C CYS A 80 10.15 8.00 -0.94
N GLN A 81 11.19 7.30 -0.49
CA GLN A 81 12.54 7.38 -1.06
C GLN A 81 12.67 6.69 -2.42
N ILE A 82 11.69 5.86 -2.79
CA ILE A 82 11.64 5.12 -4.06
C ILE A 82 10.47 5.57 -4.94
N TYR A 83 10.09 6.86 -4.88
CA TYR A 83 8.83 7.35 -5.44
C TYR A 83 8.58 6.92 -6.91
N GLU A 84 9.58 7.08 -7.76
CA GLU A 84 9.54 6.70 -9.19
C GLU A 84 9.60 5.19 -9.42
N ASP A 85 10.16 4.45 -8.46
CA ASP A 85 10.36 3.01 -8.50
C ASP A 85 9.27 2.23 -7.77
N ARG A 86 8.30 2.91 -7.14
CA ARG A 86 7.26 2.30 -6.30
C ARG A 86 6.66 1.05 -6.95
N PRO A 87 6.47 -0.03 -6.17
CA PRO A 87 5.72 -1.20 -6.62
C PRO A 87 4.30 -0.85 -7.07
N LEU A 88 3.71 -1.69 -7.91
CA LEU A 88 2.41 -1.53 -8.53
C LEU A 88 1.30 -1.40 -7.48
N SER A 89 1.38 -2.16 -6.39
CA SER A 89 0.47 -2.04 -5.25
C SER A 89 0.52 -0.64 -4.62
N CYS A 90 1.71 -0.06 -4.46
CA CYS A 90 1.87 1.32 -3.98
C CYS A 90 1.33 2.36 -4.98
N ARG A 91 1.48 2.13 -6.29
CA ARG A 91 0.96 3.05 -7.33
C ARG A 91 -0.56 2.99 -7.46
N LYS A 92 -1.15 1.85 -7.15
CA LYS A 92 -2.60 1.63 -7.11
C LYS A 92 -3.24 2.20 -5.85
N PHE A 93 -2.45 2.57 -4.84
CA PHE A 93 -2.96 3.18 -3.63
C PHE A 93 -3.07 4.69 -3.80
N GLU A 94 -4.22 5.23 -3.44
CA GLU A 94 -4.59 6.59 -3.77
C GLU A 94 -5.04 7.31 -2.48
N CYS A 95 -4.18 8.17 -1.90
CA CYS A 95 -4.33 8.63 -0.51
C CYS A 95 -5.03 9.99 -0.28
N THR A 96 -5.36 10.77 -1.31
CA THR A 96 -6.07 12.06 -1.13
C THR A 96 -7.52 11.97 -1.59
N GLY A 97 -8.40 12.78 -0.99
CA GLY A 97 -9.86 12.57 -0.85
C GLY A 97 -10.74 12.23 -2.08
N HIS A 98 -10.21 12.07 -3.29
CA HIS A 98 -11.01 11.63 -4.45
C HIS A 98 -10.98 10.13 -4.75
N PHE A 99 -10.29 9.34 -3.93
CA PHE A 99 -9.60 8.17 -4.48
C PHE A 99 -9.87 6.84 -3.76
N ASN A 100 -10.88 6.78 -2.89
CA ASN A 100 -11.45 5.49 -2.49
C ASN A 100 -12.66 5.07 -3.34
N ARG A 101 -12.92 5.74 -4.49
CA ARG A 101 -14.08 5.48 -5.36
C ARG A 101 -14.22 4.00 -5.77
N HIS A 102 -13.09 3.29 -5.84
CA HIS A 102 -13.03 1.87 -6.22
C HIS A 102 -12.83 0.89 -5.04
N GLY A 103 -12.63 1.40 -3.82
CA GLY A 103 -12.41 0.60 -2.61
C GLY A 103 -13.53 0.71 -1.56
N VAL A 104 -14.58 1.52 -1.81
CA VAL A 104 -15.79 1.56 -0.97
C VAL A 104 -16.40 0.16 -0.86
N GLY A 105 -16.52 -0.36 0.36
CA GLY A 105 -17.08 -1.69 0.65
C GLY A 105 -16.07 -2.85 0.75
N LYS A 106 -14.77 -2.63 0.47
CA LYS A 106 -13.72 -3.66 0.58
C LYS A 106 -12.78 -3.50 1.79
N HIS A 107 -12.98 -2.44 2.58
CA HIS A 107 -12.04 -2.00 3.62
C HIS A 107 -12.69 -1.79 5.00
N THR A 108 -13.84 -2.42 5.29
CA THR A 108 -14.62 -2.18 6.52
C THR A 108 -13.77 -2.34 7.78
N ARG A 109 -13.03 -3.46 7.89
CA ARG A 109 -12.11 -3.70 9.02
C ARG A 109 -10.98 -2.67 9.09
N PHE A 110 -10.47 -2.22 7.95
CA PHE A 110 -9.42 -1.19 7.91
C PHE A 110 -9.94 0.18 8.38
N ILE A 111 -11.16 0.55 7.99
CA ILE A 111 -11.81 1.79 8.44
C ILE A 111 -12.11 1.72 9.95
N ASP A 112 -12.53 0.56 10.47
CA ASP A 112 -12.78 0.36 11.90
C ASP A 112 -11.51 0.50 12.75
N LEU A 113 -10.38 0.02 12.25
CA LEU A 113 -9.08 0.13 12.92
C LEU A 113 -8.44 1.52 12.80
N ASN A 114 -8.96 2.39 11.94
CA ASN A 114 -8.38 3.70 11.63
C ASN A 114 -9.47 4.80 11.63
N PRO A 115 -10.01 5.20 12.81
CA PRO A 115 -11.12 6.15 12.89
C PRO A 115 -10.80 7.52 12.30
N ARG A 116 -9.54 7.96 12.34
CA ARG A 116 -9.11 9.20 11.67
C ARG A 116 -9.23 9.14 10.15
N VAL A 117 -9.13 7.95 9.57
CA VAL A 117 -9.38 7.73 8.13
C VAL A 117 -10.87 7.80 7.83
N ARG A 118 -11.73 7.32 8.74
CA ARG A 118 -13.18 7.50 8.65
C ARG A 118 -13.56 8.98 8.64
N GLU A 119 -13.04 9.75 9.59
CA GLU A 119 -13.27 11.21 9.66
C GLU A 119 -12.88 11.89 8.34
N MET A 120 -11.73 11.53 7.75
CA MET A 120 -11.30 12.07 6.45
C MET A 120 -12.23 11.68 5.28
N LEU A 121 -12.85 10.50 5.31
CA LEU A 121 -13.79 10.05 4.29
C LEU A 121 -15.16 10.72 4.41
N GLU A 122 -15.58 11.06 5.63
CA GLU A 122 -16.88 11.69 5.93
C GLU A 122 -16.84 13.23 5.79
N SER A 123 -15.65 13.84 5.82
CA SER A 123 -15.43 15.29 5.74
C SER A 123 -15.26 15.84 4.31
N ALA A 124 -15.33 14.97 3.29
CA ALA A 124 -15.11 15.30 1.88
C ALA A 124 -16.44 15.29 1.09
#